data_AF-A0A0G1JQQ6-F1
#
_entry.id   AF-A0A0G1JQQ6-F1
#
_cell.length_a   1.000
_cell.length_b   1.000
_cell.length_c   1.000
_cell.angle_alpha   90.00
_cell.angle_beta   90.00
_cell.angle_gamma   90.00
#
_symmetry.space_group_name_H-M   'P 1'
#
loop_
_entity.id
_entity.type
_entity.pdbx_description
1 polymer ?
#
loop_
_entity_poly.entity_id
_entity_poly.type
_entity_poly.pdbx_seq_one_letter_code
_entity_poly.pdbx_strand_id
1 'polypeptide(L)'
;MLTIVIPSKNEVFLRKTILDVLKKATGEIEVLPVLDGYEPPKTELVTDPRVRYIRLPAQPYSQKRHGINLAISQAKGNYVMSLDAHCMMAKGFDEQLAKDHQPKWVQIPRRNRLDAIKWSLQPQSDSRPPIDYEYIMFPPLVKDHALHGFKWDERTLKNWDIPIDDTIQFQGSCWFMTKRWFKKMGFMQVEGYTGWGQEAEEISMTTWKNGGRVVTNKNTWYAHLHKGPVHGRMYHLSREENRRSYAYSYNKWLVENKDFFISIIEKFAPLPGWPKDWERRLWPKDAATSTTSVTTTLPSGTTIISNTLKKTDMPKTANKSNTTVIYISSNTEKPEFEQNVRKLLRENCGDIPIISVSRKPIKFGKNISVGNVPVCESTNLRQLLRGLEAAKTEYAIIAKDDFAYPPEYFALTPPSNDHLYRYENIWALGDKFWQKGYSEYAQMGNRKYWIGLIKNALKGHRGWNEIAVPILFDPSEPLSWTSDNAVINFKSTSGLRKFPTVRRNFLPKRALPFWGHALELKMKMGLG
;
A
#
# COMPACT_ATOMS: atom_id res chain seq x y z
N MET A 1 22.38 -2.09 -35.56
CA MET A 1 22.19 -3.28 -34.68
C MET A 1 21.32 -2.99 -33.46
N LEU A 2 20.38 -3.89 -33.18
CA LEU A 2 19.49 -3.92 -32.00
C LEU A 2 19.88 -5.08 -31.05
N THR A 3 19.99 -4.81 -29.75
CA THR A 3 20.08 -5.85 -28.71
C THR A 3 18.71 -6.11 -28.10
N ILE A 4 18.18 -7.33 -28.25
CA ILE A 4 16.93 -7.76 -27.62
C ILE A 4 17.24 -8.53 -26.34
N VAL A 5 16.77 -8.04 -25.20
CA VAL A 5 16.86 -8.71 -23.91
C VAL A 5 15.52 -9.40 -23.62
N ILE A 6 15.56 -10.69 -23.29
CA ILE A 6 14.36 -11.49 -23.01
C ILE A 6 14.44 -12.00 -21.56
N PRO A 7 13.94 -11.24 -20.57
CA PRO A 7 13.91 -11.72 -19.20
C PRO A 7 12.93 -12.87 -19.03
N SER A 8 13.35 -13.91 -18.31
CA SER A 8 12.54 -15.11 -18.12
C SER A 8 12.76 -15.73 -16.74
N LYS A 9 11.72 -16.40 -16.23
CA LYS A 9 11.73 -17.19 -14.99
C LYS A 9 10.75 -18.34 -15.15
N ASN A 10 11.25 -19.57 -15.31
CA ASN A 10 10.45 -20.78 -15.59
C ASN A 10 9.49 -20.62 -16.79
N GLU A 11 9.97 -20.01 -17.88
CA GLU A 11 9.10 -19.69 -19.02
C GLU A 11 9.14 -20.79 -20.10
N VAL A 12 7.99 -21.41 -20.35
CA VAL A 12 7.83 -22.49 -21.34
C VAL A 12 7.81 -21.99 -22.79
N PHE A 13 7.50 -20.70 -23.00
CA PHE A 13 7.43 -20.10 -24.33
C PHE A 13 8.73 -19.43 -24.78
N LEU A 14 9.77 -19.40 -23.93
CA LEU A 14 11.02 -18.69 -24.19
C LEU A 14 11.63 -19.07 -25.53
N ARG A 15 11.74 -20.38 -25.81
CA ARG A 15 12.28 -20.89 -27.07
C ARG A 15 11.51 -20.38 -28.28
N LYS A 16 10.17 -20.39 -28.23
CA LYS A 16 9.33 -19.93 -29.33
C LYS A 16 9.52 -18.43 -29.57
N THR A 17 9.60 -17.62 -28.52
CA THR A 17 9.88 -16.18 -28.64
C THR A 17 11.25 -15.91 -29.27
N ILE A 18 12.31 -16.60 -28.83
CA ILE A 18 13.65 -16.43 -29.41
C ILE A 18 13.64 -16.77 -30.91
N LEU A 19 13.06 -17.91 -31.30
CA LEU A 19 13.00 -18.30 -32.71
C LEU A 19 12.15 -17.35 -33.55
N ASP A 20 11.06 -16.81 -33.00
CA ASP A 20 10.22 -15.84 -33.69
C ASP A 20 11.00 -14.55 -33.98
N VAL A 21 11.75 -14.04 -32.99
CA VAL A 21 12.65 -12.89 -33.14
C VAL A 21 13.71 -13.15 -34.21
N LEU A 22 14.42 -14.28 -34.13
CA LEU A 22 15.48 -14.63 -35.08
C LEU A 22 14.99 -14.78 -36.52
N LYS A 23 13.76 -15.29 -36.69
CA LYS A 23 13.13 -15.51 -38.00
C LYS A 23 12.62 -14.21 -38.63
N LYS A 24 12.17 -13.27 -37.80
CA LYS A 24 11.44 -12.08 -38.26
C LYS A 24 12.25 -10.81 -38.28
N ALA A 25 13.37 -10.76 -37.56
CA ALA A 25 14.33 -9.68 -37.71
C ALA A 25 14.90 -9.68 -39.14
N THR A 26 15.03 -8.49 -39.74
CA THR A 26 15.60 -8.32 -41.09
C THR A 26 16.93 -7.60 -41.08
N GLY A 27 17.23 -6.86 -40.01
CA GLY A 27 18.52 -6.21 -39.78
C GLY A 27 19.42 -6.97 -38.81
N GLU A 28 20.49 -6.31 -38.38
CA GLU A 28 21.44 -6.87 -37.43
C GLU A 28 20.88 -6.87 -36.01
N ILE A 29 20.82 -8.06 -35.40
CA ILE A 29 20.37 -8.25 -34.03
C ILE A 29 21.33 -9.12 -33.22
N GLU A 30 21.28 -8.94 -31.90
CA GLU A 30 21.67 -9.96 -30.94
C GLU A 30 20.53 -10.19 -29.95
N VAL A 31 20.40 -11.40 -29.43
CA VAL A 31 19.37 -11.80 -28.48
C VAL A 31 20.05 -12.27 -27.19
N LEU A 32 19.67 -11.67 -26.07
CA LEU A 32 20.19 -11.96 -24.74
C LEU A 32 19.06 -12.48 -23.84
N PRO A 33 18.71 -13.77 -23.90
CA PRO A 33 17.79 -14.37 -22.95
C PRO A 33 18.40 -14.33 -21.55
N VAL A 34 17.65 -13.84 -20.56
CA VAL A 34 18.07 -13.86 -19.16
C VAL A 34 17.30 -14.95 -18.42
N LEU A 35 18.05 -15.88 -17.83
CA LEU A 35 17.53 -16.98 -17.01
C LEU A 35 17.64 -16.59 -15.53
N ASP A 36 16.52 -16.19 -14.91
CA ASP A 36 16.45 -15.76 -13.50
C ASP A 36 16.31 -16.95 -12.54
N GLY A 37 17.45 -17.56 -12.19
CA GLY A 37 17.51 -18.59 -11.16
C GLY A 37 16.95 -19.95 -11.57
N TYR A 38 16.97 -20.25 -12.87
CA TYR A 38 16.53 -21.53 -13.43
C TYR A 38 17.34 -21.87 -14.69
N GLU A 39 17.35 -23.14 -15.09
CA GLU A 39 17.96 -23.61 -16.34
C GLU A 39 16.94 -24.44 -17.13
N PRO A 40 16.58 -24.06 -18.36
CA PRO A 40 15.76 -24.89 -19.23
C PRO A 40 16.47 -26.20 -19.61
N PRO A 41 15.71 -27.27 -19.95
CA PRO A 41 16.29 -28.44 -20.61
C PRO A 41 17.12 -28.05 -21.84
N LYS A 42 18.19 -28.79 -22.14
CA LYS A 42 19.06 -28.51 -23.31
C LYS A 42 18.28 -28.42 -24.62
N THR A 43 17.21 -29.21 -24.76
CA THR A 43 16.31 -29.21 -25.93
C THR A 43 15.53 -27.91 -26.11
N GLU A 44 15.39 -27.12 -25.04
CA GLU A 44 14.71 -25.83 -25.04
C GLU A 44 15.64 -24.64 -25.31
N LEU A 45 16.96 -24.86 -25.22
CA LEU A 45 17.96 -23.84 -25.53
C LEU A 45 18.10 -23.68 -27.05
N VAL A 46 18.15 -22.43 -27.52
CA VAL A 46 18.37 -22.10 -28.94
C VAL A 46 19.87 -21.93 -29.18
N THR A 47 20.41 -22.72 -30.10
CA THR A 47 21.79 -22.57 -30.58
C THR A 47 21.79 -21.74 -31.87
N ASP A 48 22.20 -20.48 -31.77
CA ASP A 48 22.36 -19.55 -32.88
C ASP A 48 23.47 -18.56 -32.49
N PRO A 49 24.39 -18.16 -33.40
CA PRO A 49 25.48 -17.24 -33.08
C PRO A 49 25.02 -15.86 -32.58
N ARG A 50 23.77 -15.48 -32.86
CA ARG A 50 23.14 -14.23 -32.39
C ARG A 50 22.57 -14.35 -30.99
N VAL A 51 22.47 -15.56 -30.41
CA VAL A 51 21.85 -15.82 -29.11
C VAL A 51 22.93 -16.07 -28.05
N ARG A 52 22.86 -15.33 -26.95
CA ARG A 52 23.73 -15.54 -25.79
C ARG A 52 22.96 -15.46 -24.48
N TYR A 53 22.89 -16.59 -23.77
CA TYR A 53 22.19 -16.67 -22.49
C TYR A 53 22.96 -15.99 -21.37
N ILE A 54 22.23 -15.23 -20.55
CA ILE A 54 22.70 -14.64 -19.30
C ILE A 54 22.03 -15.41 -18.16
N ARG A 55 22.84 -16.00 -17.28
CA ARG A 55 22.36 -16.83 -16.16
C ARG A 55 22.55 -16.07 -14.86
N LEU A 56 21.47 -15.89 -14.13
CA LEU A 56 21.49 -15.34 -12.78
C LEU A 56 21.34 -16.48 -11.76
N PRO A 57 22.02 -16.40 -10.60
CA PRO A 57 21.84 -17.39 -9.55
C PRO A 57 20.40 -17.36 -9.01
N ALA A 58 19.93 -18.49 -8.48
CA ALA A 58 18.63 -18.54 -7.82
C ALA A 58 18.61 -17.64 -6.58
N GLN A 59 17.52 -16.89 -6.42
CA GLN A 59 17.28 -15.97 -5.31
C GLN A 59 15.83 -16.11 -4.83
N PRO A 60 15.52 -15.74 -3.57
CA PRO A 60 14.16 -15.78 -3.04
C PRO A 60 13.24 -14.71 -3.69
N TYR A 61 13.84 -13.76 -4.41
CA TYR A 61 13.15 -12.68 -5.13
C TYR A 61 13.38 -12.79 -6.63
N SER A 62 12.53 -12.11 -7.40
CA SER A 62 12.68 -12.02 -8.86
C SER A 62 13.72 -10.97 -9.27
N GLN A 63 14.55 -11.31 -10.26
CA GLN A 63 15.71 -10.51 -10.66
C GLN A 63 15.55 -9.87 -12.06
N LYS A 64 14.33 -9.61 -12.54
CA LYS A 64 14.06 -9.02 -13.88
C LYS A 64 14.94 -7.78 -14.15
N ARG A 65 14.91 -6.82 -13.22
CA ARG A 65 15.66 -5.54 -13.30
C ARG A 65 17.18 -5.76 -13.34
N HIS A 66 17.71 -6.60 -12.45
CA HIS A 66 19.12 -6.99 -12.42
C HIS A 66 19.56 -7.63 -13.73
N GLY A 67 18.74 -8.55 -14.24
CA GLY A 67 18.94 -9.23 -15.51
C GLY A 67 19.01 -8.30 -16.70
N ILE A 68 18.04 -7.39 -16.83
CA ILE A 68 18.01 -6.40 -17.91
C ILE A 68 19.23 -5.47 -17.83
N ASN A 69 19.58 -4.98 -16.63
CA ASN A 69 20.76 -4.13 -16.46
C ASN A 69 22.06 -4.86 -16.84
N LEU A 70 22.23 -6.11 -16.42
CA LEU A 70 23.39 -6.93 -16.78
C LEU A 70 23.44 -7.16 -18.31
N ALA A 71 22.31 -7.50 -18.92
CA ALA A 71 22.22 -7.69 -20.37
C ALA A 71 22.59 -6.43 -21.15
N ILE A 72 22.04 -5.28 -20.75
CA ILE A 72 22.31 -3.99 -21.41
C ILE A 72 23.74 -3.51 -21.15
N SER A 73 24.34 -3.85 -20.01
CA SER A 73 25.76 -3.56 -19.77
C SER A 73 26.68 -4.27 -20.76
N GLN A 74 26.25 -5.44 -21.26
CA GLN A 74 26.97 -6.26 -22.24
C GLN A 74 26.42 -6.11 -23.67
N ALA A 75 25.43 -5.25 -23.87
CA ALA A 75 24.79 -5.04 -25.17
C ALA A 75 25.74 -4.35 -26.16
N LYS A 76 25.91 -4.96 -27.32
CA LYS A 76 26.68 -4.45 -28.44
C LYS A 76 25.87 -3.44 -29.26
N GLY A 77 24.55 -3.57 -29.33
CA GLY A 77 23.66 -2.73 -30.14
C GLY A 77 23.62 -1.26 -29.69
N ASN A 78 23.32 -0.37 -30.64
CA ASN A 78 23.06 1.06 -30.36
C ASN A 78 21.64 1.27 -29.82
N TYR A 79 20.74 0.36 -30.18
CA TYR A 79 19.39 0.26 -29.67
C TYR A 79 19.28 -0.96 -28.75
N VAL A 80 18.42 -0.83 -27.74
CA VAL A 80 18.09 -1.88 -26.79
C VAL A 80 16.58 -2.04 -26.72
N MET A 81 16.15 -3.29 -26.57
CA MET A 81 14.76 -3.65 -26.42
C MET A 81 14.62 -4.69 -25.31
N SER A 82 13.62 -4.52 -24.45
CA SER A 82 13.14 -5.59 -23.59
C SER A 82 11.91 -6.21 -24.21
N LEU A 83 11.82 -7.54 -24.19
CA LEU A 83 10.70 -8.30 -24.72
C LEU A 83 10.37 -9.45 -23.76
N ASP A 84 9.12 -9.51 -23.28
CA ASP A 84 8.70 -10.63 -22.43
C ASP A 84 8.81 -11.96 -23.19
N ALA A 85 9.12 -13.03 -22.45
CA ALA A 85 9.49 -14.35 -22.99
C ALA A 85 8.34 -15.19 -23.58
N HIS A 86 7.20 -14.57 -23.85
CA HIS A 86 6.00 -15.14 -24.45
C HIS A 86 5.37 -14.12 -25.43
N CYS A 87 6.23 -13.58 -26.29
CA CYS A 87 5.90 -12.62 -27.32
C CYS A 87 6.20 -13.15 -28.73
N MET A 88 5.55 -12.52 -29.70
CA MET A 88 5.73 -12.68 -31.14
C MET A 88 5.91 -11.30 -31.78
N MET A 89 6.71 -11.19 -32.83
CA MET A 89 7.00 -9.93 -33.51
C MET A 89 6.40 -9.85 -34.91
N ALA A 90 6.29 -8.65 -35.47
CA ALA A 90 6.12 -8.44 -36.91
C ALA A 90 7.44 -8.76 -37.65
N LYS A 91 7.36 -9.10 -38.94
CA LYS A 91 8.56 -9.17 -39.80
C LYS A 91 9.14 -7.76 -39.97
N GLY A 92 10.46 -7.61 -39.84
CA GLY A 92 11.20 -6.36 -39.96
C GLY A 92 10.97 -5.37 -38.81
N PHE A 93 10.53 -5.85 -37.64
CA PHE A 93 10.26 -4.99 -36.48
C PHE A 93 11.49 -4.19 -36.05
N ASP A 94 12.67 -4.76 -36.15
CA ASP A 94 13.94 -4.22 -35.69
C ASP A 94 14.38 -3.02 -36.52
N GLU A 95 14.35 -3.14 -37.85
CA GLU A 95 14.66 -2.05 -38.77
C GLU A 95 13.58 -0.97 -38.72
N GLN A 96 12.30 -1.35 -38.65
CA GLN A 96 11.20 -0.40 -38.59
C GLN A 96 11.23 0.46 -37.31
N LEU A 97 11.49 -0.15 -36.15
CA LEU A 97 11.65 0.59 -34.89
C LEU A 97 12.87 1.52 -34.96
N ALA A 98 14.01 1.04 -35.46
CA ALA A 98 15.21 1.86 -35.61
C ALA A 98 15.00 3.05 -36.55
N LYS A 99 14.32 2.83 -37.68
CA LYS A 99 13.97 3.85 -38.69
C LYS A 99 13.12 4.97 -38.10
N ASP A 100 12.12 4.61 -37.29
CA ASP A 100 11.14 5.57 -36.77
C ASP A 100 11.61 6.27 -35.48
N HIS A 101 12.73 5.83 -34.89
CA HIS A 101 13.15 6.29 -33.57
C HIS A 101 13.75 7.69 -33.60
N GLN A 102 13.46 8.47 -32.55
CA GLN A 102 14.12 9.75 -32.30
C GLN A 102 14.85 9.74 -30.95
N PRO A 103 15.85 10.60 -30.73
CA PRO A 103 16.53 10.73 -29.45
C PRO A 103 15.54 10.97 -28.29
N LYS A 104 15.83 10.38 -27.13
CA LYS A 104 15.02 10.48 -25.89
C LYS A 104 13.62 9.89 -26.00
N TRP A 105 13.35 9.04 -26.99
CA TRP A 105 12.11 8.28 -27.05
C TRP A 105 12.22 6.95 -26.30
N VAL A 106 11.09 6.54 -25.73
CA VAL A 106 10.78 5.15 -25.45
C VAL A 106 9.65 4.77 -26.40
N GLN A 107 9.90 3.78 -27.26
CA GLN A 107 8.99 3.39 -28.32
C GLN A 107 8.39 2.01 -28.02
N ILE A 108 7.07 1.89 -28.17
CA ILE A 108 6.30 0.68 -27.94
C ILE A 108 5.63 0.31 -29.27
N PRO A 109 5.96 -0.84 -29.90
CA PRO A 109 5.22 -1.29 -31.07
C PRO A 109 3.74 -1.56 -30.71
N ARG A 110 2.82 -1.43 -31.66
CA ARG A 110 1.40 -1.79 -31.46
C ARG A 110 1.26 -3.18 -30.84
N ARG A 111 0.54 -3.31 -29.72
CA ARG A 111 0.37 -4.58 -29.01
C ARG A 111 -0.86 -5.33 -29.49
N ASN A 112 -0.65 -6.51 -30.05
CA ASN A 112 -1.66 -7.50 -30.33
C ASN A 112 -1.72 -8.58 -29.25
N ARG A 113 -2.73 -9.46 -29.34
CA ARG A 113 -2.91 -10.60 -28.43
C ARG A 113 -2.37 -11.86 -29.09
N LEU A 114 -1.57 -12.64 -28.35
CA LEU A 114 -0.95 -13.88 -28.83
C LEU A 114 -1.77 -15.11 -28.39
N ASP A 115 -2.07 -15.99 -29.34
CA ASP A 115 -2.39 -17.38 -29.06
C ASP A 115 -1.06 -18.15 -28.98
N ALA A 116 -0.59 -18.44 -27.77
CA ALA A 116 0.73 -19.06 -27.57
C ALA A 116 0.75 -20.57 -27.86
N ILE A 117 -0.41 -21.21 -27.94
CA ILE A 117 -0.53 -22.62 -28.33
C ILE A 117 -0.36 -22.73 -29.84
N LYS A 118 -1.20 -22.01 -30.60
CA LYS A 118 -1.13 -21.98 -32.08
C LYS A 118 0.04 -21.17 -32.61
N TRP A 119 0.61 -20.30 -31.76
CA TRP A 119 1.63 -19.32 -32.13
C TRP A 119 1.18 -18.44 -33.29
N SER A 120 0.03 -17.79 -33.10
CA SER A 120 -0.57 -16.84 -34.04
C SER A 120 -1.20 -15.66 -33.32
N LEU A 121 -1.58 -14.61 -34.04
CA LEU A 121 -2.47 -13.60 -33.48
C LEU A 121 -3.78 -14.26 -33.04
N GLN A 122 -4.31 -13.85 -31.89
CA GLN A 122 -5.67 -14.25 -31.50
C GLN A 122 -6.66 -13.63 -32.49
N PRO A 123 -7.67 -14.39 -32.97
CA PRO A 123 -8.77 -13.83 -33.74
C PRO A 123 -9.44 -12.73 -32.92
N GLN A 124 -9.58 -11.53 -33.48
CA GLN A 124 -10.34 -10.45 -32.85
C GLN A 124 -11.84 -10.64 -33.12
N SER A 125 -12.43 -11.68 -32.55
CA SER A 125 -13.85 -11.99 -32.72
C SER A 125 -14.78 -11.13 -31.87
N ASP A 126 -14.24 -10.21 -31.07
CA ASP A 126 -14.98 -9.46 -30.04
C ASP A 126 -14.83 -7.94 -30.14
N SER A 127 -14.54 -7.42 -31.33
CA SER A 127 -14.42 -5.97 -31.63
C SER A 127 -13.37 -5.20 -30.80
N ARG A 128 -12.58 -5.88 -29.96
CA ARG A 128 -11.54 -5.23 -29.15
C ARG A 128 -10.34 -4.86 -30.02
N PRO A 129 -9.94 -3.58 -30.09
CA PRO A 129 -8.77 -3.20 -30.88
C PRO A 129 -7.47 -3.81 -30.31
N PRO A 130 -6.36 -3.76 -31.07
CA PRO A 130 -5.01 -3.80 -30.51
C PRO A 130 -4.88 -2.82 -29.33
N ILE A 131 -3.90 -3.01 -28.45
CA ILE A 131 -3.63 -2.04 -27.38
C ILE A 131 -2.50 -1.11 -27.82
N ASP A 132 -2.89 0.10 -28.21
CA ASP A 132 -1.94 1.17 -28.56
C ASP A 132 -1.69 2.13 -27.40
N TYR A 133 -2.66 2.33 -26.51
CA TYR A 133 -2.56 3.33 -25.45
C TYR A 133 -2.99 2.73 -24.11
N GLU A 134 -2.34 3.17 -23.04
CA GLU A 134 -2.76 2.86 -21.66
C GLU A 134 -2.82 4.16 -20.84
N TYR A 135 -3.83 4.27 -20.00
CA TYR A 135 -4.02 5.37 -19.05
C TYR A 135 -3.81 4.89 -17.61
N ILE A 136 -3.56 5.80 -16.68
CA ILE A 136 -3.46 5.48 -15.25
C ILE A 136 -4.87 5.44 -14.68
N MET A 137 -5.28 4.38 -14.00
CA MET A 137 -6.62 4.26 -13.41
C MET A 137 -6.83 5.21 -12.22
N PHE A 138 -8.08 5.67 -12.02
CA PHE A 138 -8.48 6.51 -10.87
C PHE A 138 -9.40 5.79 -9.87
N PRO A 139 -9.25 6.02 -8.55
CA PRO A 139 -8.00 6.48 -7.92
C PRO A 139 -6.92 5.41 -8.14
N PRO A 140 -5.63 5.76 -8.18
CA PRO A 140 -4.56 4.76 -8.24
C PRO A 140 -4.78 3.79 -7.06
N LEU A 141 -5.09 2.53 -7.40
CA LEU A 141 -5.90 1.61 -6.58
C LEU A 141 -5.59 1.72 -5.07
N VAL A 142 -6.52 2.33 -4.34
CA VAL A 142 -6.42 2.80 -2.93
C VAL A 142 -6.17 1.68 -1.91
N LYS A 143 -6.24 0.40 -2.32
CA LYS A 143 -5.97 -0.74 -1.45
C LYS A 143 -4.49 -1.14 -1.38
N ASP A 144 -3.71 -0.89 -2.43
CA ASP A 144 -2.30 -1.29 -2.52
C ASP A 144 -1.36 -0.11 -2.89
N HIS A 145 -1.86 1.14 -2.95
CA HIS A 145 -1.09 2.35 -3.29
C HIS A 145 -0.18 2.13 -4.50
N ALA A 146 -0.78 1.83 -5.65
CA ALA A 146 -0.07 1.54 -6.90
C ALA A 146 -0.57 2.45 -8.02
N LEU A 147 0.35 2.90 -8.87
CA LEU A 147 -0.01 3.36 -10.19
C LEU A 147 -0.32 2.14 -11.05
N HIS A 148 -1.52 2.08 -11.63
CA HIS A 148 -1.90 0.96 -12.46
C HIS A 148 -2.39 1.43 -13.82
N GLY A 149 -1.76 0.91 -14.88
CA GLY A 149 -2.20 1.07 -16.24
C GLY A 149 -3.38 0.21 -16.65
N PHE A 150 -4.24 0.80 -17.48
CA PHE A 150 -5.30 0.08 -18.16
C PHE A 150 -5.40 0.52 -19.62
N LYS A 151 -5.79 -0.40 -20.50
CA LYS A 151 -5.94 -0.17 -21.94
C LYS A 151 -6.96 0.94 -22.22
N TRP A 152 -6.63 1.81 -23.18
CA TRP A 152 -7.46 2.93 -23.61
C TRP A 152 -8.05 2.68 -25.00
N ASP A 153 -8.97 1.72 -25.09
CA ASP A 153 -9.53 1.27 -26.37
C ASP A 153 -10.16 2.42 -27.18
N GLU A 154 -10.89 3.34 -26.54
CA GLU A 154 -11.49 4.50 -27.22
C GLU A 154 -10.44 5.36 -27.93
N ARG A 155 -9.31 5.65 -27.27
CA ARG A 155 -8.21 6.41 -27.87
C ARG A 155 -7.52 5.62 -28.96
N THR A 156 -7.41 4.29 -28.82
CA THR A 156 -6.90 3.44 -29.92
C THR A 156 -7.77 3.56 -31.16
N LEU A 157 -9.09 3.48 -31.02
CA LEU A 157 -10.02 3.59 -32.15
C LEU A 157 -10.01 5.01 -32.74
N LYS A 158 -10.05 6.04 -31.90
CA LYS A 158 -10.05 7.45 -32.32
C LYS A 158 -8.78 7.84 -33.08
N ASN A 159 -7.62 7.37 -32.61
CA ASN A 159 -6.33 7.71 -33.19
C ASN A 159 -5.81 6.61 -34.14
N TRP A 160 -6.68 5.79 -34.71
CA TRP A 160 -6.29 4.60 -35.48
C TRP A 160 -5.22 4.87 -36.54
N ASP A 161 -5.41 5.95 -37.31
CA ASP A 161 -4.59 6.31 -38.48
C ASP A 161 -3.34 7.14 -38.14
N ILE A 162 -3.11 7.49 -36.87
CA ILE A 162 -1.91 8.24 -36.45
C ILE A 162 -0.74 7.25 -36.27
N PRO A 163 0.27 7.19 -37.15
CA PRO A 163 1.23 6.07 -37.16
C PRO A 163 2.11 6.00 -35.91
N ILE A 164 2.51 7.15 -35.37
CA ILE A 164 3.30 7.26 -34.14
C ILE A 164 2.66 8.34 -33.26
N ASP A 165 2.34 8.01 -32.02
CA ASP A 165 1.61 8.91 -31.13
C ASP A 165 2.05 8.75 -29.67
N ASP A 166 1.86 9.79 -28.87
CA ASP A 166 2.21 9.82 -27.46
C ASP A 166 1.26 8.94 -26.63
N THR A 167 1.81 8.12 -25.73
CA THR A 167 1.05 7.40 -24.70
C THR A 167 1.55 7.80 -23.30
N ILE A 168 0.65 7.80 -22.30
CA ILE A 168 1.04 8.11 -20.92
C ILE A 168 2.03 7.05 -20.44
N GLN A 169 1.62 5.80 -20.60
CA GLN A 169 2.36 4.62 -20.19
C GLN A 169 1.99 3.41 -21.07
N PHE A 170 2.49 2.24 -20.68
CA PHE A 170 2.30 0.96 -21.34
C PHE A 170 2.38 -0.16 -20.28
N GLN A 171 2.24 -1.42 -20.68
CA GLN A 171 2.21 -2.53 -19.72
C GLN A 171 3.60 -2.98 -19.25
N GLY A 172 4.65 -2.74 -20.03
CA GLY A 172 6.02 -3.19 -19.72
C GLY A 172 6.46 -4.51 -20.35
N SER A 173 5.66 -5.12 -21.24
CA SER A 173 6.02 -6.38 -21.92
C SER A 173 6.93 -6.20 -23.14
N CYS A 174 7.01 -4.99 -23.67
CA CYS A 174 7.87 -4.63 -24.78
C CYS A 174 8.17 -3.14 -24.76
N TRP A 175 9.44 -2.76 -24.90
CA TRP A 175 9.87 -1.39 -25.14
C TRP A 175 11.17 -1.36 -25.92
N PHE A 176 11.40 -0.30 -26.69
CA PHE A 176 12.57 -0.05 -27.51
C PHE A 176 13.11 1.37 -27.28
N MET A 177 14.42 1.53 -27.16
CA MET A 177 15.07 2.84 -27.06
C MET A 177 16.54 2.79 -27.44
N THR A 178 17.18 3.95 -27.59
CA THR A 178 18.66 3.99 -27.66
C THR A 178 19.31 3.51 -26.35
N LYS A 179 20.39 2.74 -26.45
CA LYS A 179 21.24 2.33 -25.30
C LYS A 179 21.76 3.55 -24.52
N ARG A 180 22.05 4.64 -25.24
CA ARG A 180 22.46 5.92 -24.64
C ARG A 180 21.39 6.50 -23.74
N TRP A 181 20.13 6.52 -24.18
CA TRP A 181 19.01 7.01 -23.37
C TRP A 181 18.80 6.13 -22.14
N PHE A 182 18.83 4.81 -22.31
CA PHE A 182 18.73 3.85 -21.21
C PHE A 182 19.74 4.12 -20.10
N LYS A 183 21.03 4.22 -20.48
CA LYS A 183 22.12 4.50 -19.53
C LYS A 183 22.00 5.89 -18.89
N LYS A 184 21.66 6.92 -19.68
CA LYS A 184 21.56 8.30 -19.20
C LYS A 184 20.47 8.45 -18.13
N MET A 185 19.34 7.77 -18.30
CA MET A 185 18.22 7.86 -17.37
C MET A 185 18.33 6.90 -16.18
N GLY A 186 19.27 5.95 -16.20
CA GLY A 186 19.42 4.96 -15.14
C GLY A 186 18.19 4.06 -14.99
N PHE A 187 17.56 3.68 -16.11
CA PHE A 187 16.35 2.84 -16.10
C PHE A 187 16.58 1.47 -15.46
N MET A 188 15.48 0.84 -15.07
CA MET A 188 15.46 -0.45 -14.38
C MET A 188 16.19 -0.36 -13.03
N GLN A 189 15.98 0.74 -12.31
CA GLN A 189 16.53 0.96 -10.98
C GLN A 189 16.17 -0.23 -10.07
N VAL A 190 17.15 -0.73 -9.33
CA VAL A 190 16.99 -1.89 -8.43
C VAL A 190 16.75 -1.47 -6.97
N GLU A 191 17.13 -0.26 -6.61
CA GLU A 191 16.81 0.31 -5.31
C GLU A 191 15.35 0.81 -5.31
N GLY A 192 14.57 0.48 -4.29
CA GLY A 192 13.16 0.86 -4.17
C GLY A 192 12.19 0.04 -5.02
N TYR A 193 12.48 -0.15 -6.31
CA TYR A 193 11.70 -1.05 -7.18
C TYR A 193 12.18 -2.50 -7.04
N THR A 194 11.25 -3.43 -6.86
CA THR A 194 11.58 -4.86 -6.66
C THR A 194 10.76 -5.75 -7.59
N GLY A 195 11.32 -6.94 -7.90
CA GLY A 195 10.66 -7.95 -8.71
C GLY A 195 10.32 -7.50 -10.13
N TRP A 196 9.10 -7.85 -10.57
CA TRP A 196 8.55 -7.56 -11.91
C TRP A 196 7.60 -6.34 -11.92
N GLY A 197 7.56 -5.57 -10.83
CA GLY A 197 6.60 -4.47 -10.66
C GLY A 197 7.10 -3.12 -11.20
N GLN A 198 6.15 -2.30 -11.67
CA GLN A 198 6.28 -0.86 -11.94
C GLN A 198 7.39 -0.47 -12.94
N GLU A 199 7.75 -1.38 -13.84
CA GLU A 199 8.72 -1.12 -14.90
C GLU A 199 8.22 -0.04 -15.87
N ALA A 200 6.98 -0.18 -16.34
CA ALA A 200 6.45 0.77 -17.29
C ALA A 200 6.24 2.15 -16.67
N GLU A 201 5.71 2.20 -15.44
CA GLU A 201 5.53 3.45 -14.71
C GLU A 201 6.86 4.17 -14.48
N GLU A 202 7.91 3.46 -14.07
CA GLU A 202 9.26 4.04 -13.94
C GLU A 202 9.76 4.59 -15.27
N ILE A 203 9.78 3.77 -16.31
CA ILE A 203 10.34 4.12 -17.62
C ILE A 203 9.58 5.30 -18.21
N SER A 204 8.25 5.25 -18.19
CA SER A 204 7.40 6.28 -18.78
C SER A 204 7.53 7.60 -18.05
N MET A 205 7.36 7.60 -16.72
CA MET A 205 7.40 8.84 -15.94
C MET A 205 8.78 9.48 -15.93
N THR A 206 9.84 8.68 -15.82
CA THR A 206 11.22 9.18 -15.91
C THR A 206 11.49 9.77 -17.29
N THR A 207 11.00 9.13 -18.36
CA THR A 207 11.15 9.67 -19.72
C THR A 207 10.43 11.01 -19.87
N TRP A 208 9.16 11.09 -19.47
CA TRP A 208 8.37 12.32 -19.54
C TRP A 208 8.98 13.45 -18.72
N LYS A 209 9.37 13.18 -17.46
CA LYS A 209 9.95 14.17 -16.55
C LYS A 209 11.25 14.76 -17.08
N ASN A 210 12.02 13.99 -17.85
CA ASN A 210 13.31 14.41 -18.41
C ASN A 210 13.22 14.92 -19.87
N GLY A 211 12.03 15.35 -20.30
CA GLY A 211 11.79 15.95 -21.62
C GLY A 211 11.93 14.96 -22.78
N GLY A 212 11.78 13.66 -22.51
CA GLY A 212 11.64 12.61 -23.52
C GLY A 212 10.18 12.41 -23.93
N ARG A 213 9.94 11.43 -24.80
CA ARG A 213 8.59 11.02 -25.21
C ARG A 213 8.40 9.52 -25.07
N VAL A 214 7.22 9.12 -24.60
CA VAL A 214 6.78 7.71 -24.62
C VAL A 214 5.79 7.59 -25.76
N VAL A 215 6.13 6.81 -26.78
CA VAL A 215 5.37 6.75 -28.03
C VAL A 215 4.97 5.33 -28.36
N THR A 216 3.76 5.19 -28.88
CA THR A 216 3.33 3.96 -29.56
C THR A 216 3.65 4.10 -31.03
N ASN A 217 4.26 3.07 -31.61
CA ASN A 217 4.59 2.97 -33.04
C ASN A 217 3.72 1.88 -33.68
N LYS A 218 2.82 2.29 -34.58
CA LYS A 218 1.88 1.42 -35.30
C LYS A 218 2.39 0.97 -36.67
N ASN A 219 3.55 1.49 -37.11
CA ASN A 219 4.22 1.01 -38.33
C ASN A 219 4.76 -0.43 -38.17
N THR A 220 4.82 -0.93 -36.94
CA THR A 220 5.15 -2.32 -36.63
C THR A 220 4.37 -2.78 -35.41
N TRP A 221 4.47 -4.07 -35.07
CA TRP A 221 3.69 -4.65 -33.98
C TRP A 221 4.41 -5.80 -33.29
N TYR A 222 3.95 -6.10 -32.08
CA TYR A 222 4.23 -7.35 -31.38
C TYR A 222 2.93 -7.93 -30.84
N ALA A 223 2.91 -9.22 -30.51
CA ALA A 223 1.79 -9.87 -29.85
C ALA A 223 2.27 -10.51 -28.55
N HIS A 224 1.48 -10.36 -27.49
CA HIS A 224 1.82 -10.81 -26.15
C HIS A 224 0.74 -11.74 -25.59
N LEU A 225 1.15 -12.81 -24.90
CA LEU A 225 0.23 -13.75 -24.25
C LEU A 225 -0.30 -13.16 -22.95
N HIS A 226 -1.62 -13.00 -22.84
CA HIS A 226 -2.26 -12.87 -21.53
C HIS A 226 -2.40 -14.26 -20.90
N LYS A 227 -1.55 -14.59 -19.93
CA LYS A 227 -1.47 -15.95 -19.35
C LYS A 227 -2.80 -16.44 -18.74
N GLY A 228 -3.53 -15.54 -18.08
CA GLY A 228 -4.84 -15.85 -17.49
C GLY A 228 -4.85 -17.07 -16.56
N PRO A 229 -6.04 -17.67 -16.31
CA PRO A 229 -6.17 -18.89 -15.50
C PRO A 229 -5.52 -20.12 -16.13
N VAL A 230 -5.46 -20.19 -17.47
CA VAL A 230 -4.98 -21.36 -18.22
C VAL A 230 -3.50 -21.62 -17.96
N HIS A 231 -2.67 -20.57 -18.00
CA HIS A 231 -1.23 -20.71 -17.84
C HIS A 231 -0.73 -20.29 -16.46
N GLY A 232 -1.53 -19.55 -15.70
CA GLY A 232 -1.13 -18.97 -14.42
C GLY A 232 0.09 -18.04 -14.57
N ARG A 233 0.74 -17.69 -13.47
CA ARG A 233 1.92 -16.82 -13.49
C ARG A 233 3.19 -17.53 -13.98
N MET A 234 3.24 -18.86 -13.86
CA MET A 234 4.39 -19.75 -14.12
C MET A 234 5.60 -19.58 -13.18
N TYR A 235 5.58 -18.58 -12.30
CA TYR A 235 6.59 -18.37 -11.27
C TYR A 235 5.98 -17.78 -10.00
N HIS A 236 6.67 -17.97 -8.86
CA HIS A 236 6.30 -17.33 -7.61
C HIS A 236 6.69 -15.85 -7.63
N LEU A 237 5.76 -14.99 -7.20
CA LEU A 237 6.03 -13.57 -6.99
C LEU A 237 5.55 -13.18 -5.60
N SER A 238 6.46 -12.68 -4.77
CA SER A 238 6.13 -12.27 -3.43
C SER A 238 5.13 -11.11 -3.46
N ARG A 239 4.02 -11.25 -2.73
CA ARG A 239 3.05 -10.16 -2.55
C ARG A 239 3.68 -8.96 -1.85
N GLU A 240 4.67 -9.21 -1.00
CA GLU A 240 5.38 -8.15 -0.28
C GLU A 240 6.28 -7.35 -1.21
N GLU A 241 7.04 -8.01 -2.09
CA GLU A 241 7.88 -7.34 -3.10
C GLU A 241 7.05 -6.43 -4.00
N ASN A 242 5.95 -6.96 -4.54
CA ASN A 242 5.06 -6.14 -5.38
C ASN A 242 4.55 -4.91 -4.63
N ARG A 243 4.09 -5.08 -3.39
CA ARG A 243 3.59 -3.94 -2.59
C ARG A 243 4.67 -2.92 -2.27
N ARG A 244 5.89 -3.36 -1.97
CA ARG A 244 7.05 -2.46 -1.77
C ARG A 244 7.34 -1.68 -3.05
N SER A 245 7.36 -2.37 -4.20
CA SER A 245 7.55 -1.74 -5.50
C SER A 245 6.43 -0.75 -5.85
N TYR A 246 5.17 -1.08 -5.53
CA TYR A 246 4.01 -0.22 -5.74
C TYR A 246 4.07 1.03 -4.87
N ALA A 247 4.29 0.86 -3.56
CA ALA A 247 4.40 1.97 -2.62
C ALA A 247 5.57 2.90 -2.98
N TYR A 248 6.71 2.34 -3.40
CA TYR A 248 7.85 3.13 -3.86
C TYR A 248 7.50 3.95 -5.10
N SER A 249 6.91 3.32 -6.13
CA SER A 249 6.47 4.01 -7.35
C SER A 249 5.45 5.11 -7.05
N TYR A 250 4.45 4.81 -6.22
CA TYR A 250 3.42 5.76 -5.81
C TYR A 250 4.03 6.95 -5.07
N ASN A 251 4.91 6.72 -4.09
CA ASN A 251 5.57 7.81 -3.38
C ASN A 251 6.42 8.66 -4.32
N LYS A 252 7.24 8.02 -5.15
CA LYS A 252 8.10 8.70 -6.11
C LYS A 252 7.29 9.59 -7.04
N TRP A 253 6.20 9.11 -7.61
CA TRP A 253 5.48 9.86 -8.64
C TRP A 253 4.37 10.76 -8.11
N LEU A 254 3.55 10.30 -7.16
CA LEU A 254 2.40 11.07 -6.66
C LEU A 254 2.74 11.98 -5.48
N VAL A 255 3.82 11.71 -4.75
CA VAL A 255 4.19 12.50 -3.57
C VAL A 255 5.40 13.38 -3.91
N GLU A 256 6.54 12.78 -4.24
CA GLU A 256 7.79 13.52 -4.50
C GLU A 256 7.75 14.32 -5.80
N ASN A 257 6.98 13.87 -6.79
CA ASN A 257 6.91 14.47 -8.13
C ASN A 257 5.49 14.95 -8.47
N LYS A 258 4.74 15.42 -7.47
CA LYS A 258 3.33 15.83 -7.58
C LYS A 258 3.06 16.75 -8.77
N ASP A 259 3.77 17.87 -8.90
CA ASP A 259 3.50 18.87 -9.94
C ASP A 259 3.75 18.30 -11.34
N PHE A 260 4.81 17.49 -11.48
CA PHE A 260 5.06 16.76 -12.71
C PHE A 260 3.92 15.77 -13.00
N PHE A 261 3.46 15.03 -11.99
CA PHE A 261 2.36 14.09 -12.17
C PHE A 261 1.05 14.79 -12.56
N ILE A 262 0.74 15.95 -11.98
CA ILE A 262 -0.40 16.77 -12.40
C ILE A 262 -0.25 17.13 -13.89
N SER A 263 0.93 17.65 -14.28
CA SER A 263 1.17 18.06 -15.66
C SER A 263 1.02 16.93 -16.67
N ILE A 264 1.39 15.68 -16.31
CA ILE A 264 1.23 14.54 -17.22
C ILE A 264 -0.23 14.10 -17.32
N ILE A 265 -1.01 14.18 -16.24
CA ILE A 265 -2.45 13.87 -16.32
C ILE A 265 -3.17 14.92 -17.16
N GLU A 266 -2.89 16.20 -16.96
CA GLU A 266 -3.49 17.30 -17.73
C GLU A 266 -3.15 17.22 -19.21
N LYS A 267 -1.89 16.89 -19.56
CA LYS A 267 -1.46 16.72 -20.96
C LYS A 267 -2.34 15.73 -21.73
N PHE A 268 -2.83 14.69 -21.07
CA PHE A 268 -3.61 13.63 -21.71
C PHE A 268 -5.09 13.65 -21.36
N ALA A 269 -5.55 14.63 -20.57
CA ALA A 269 -6.94 14.72 -20.17
C ALA A 269 -7.88 14.88 -21.39
N PRO A 270 -9.13 14.36 -21.31
CA PRO A 270 -9.70 13.61 -20.20
C PRO A 270 -9.25 12.13 -20.20
N LEU A 271 -8.92 11.59 -19.02
CA LEU A 271 -8.66 10.17 -18.84
C LEU A 271 -9.95 9.41 -18.48
N PRO A 272 -10.16 8.17 -18.97
CA PRO A 272 -11.34 7.38 -18.62
C PRO A 272 -11.46 7.17 -17.10
N GLY A 273 -12.65 7.46 -16.56
CA GLY A 273 -12.95 7.28 -15.13
C GLY A 273 -12.35 8.33 -14.18
N TRP A 274 -11.62 9.32 -14.69
CA TRP A 274 -11.11 10.41 -13.84
C TRP A 274 -12.21 11.46 -13.59
N PRO A 275 -12.56 11.75 -12.33
CA PRO A 275 -13.56 12.76 -12.01
C PRO A 275 -13.00 14.18 -12.19
N LYS A 276 -13.84 15.18 -12.44
CA LYS A 276 -13.38 16.58 -12.62
C LYS A 276 -12.58 17.13 -11.43
N ASP A 277 -12.87 16.65 -10.22
CA ASP A 277 -12.20 17.01 -8.98
C ASP A 277 -11.10 16.02 -8.56
N TRP A 278 -10.51 15.31 -9.52
CA TRP A 278 -9.48 14.28 -9.28
C TRP A 278 -8.31 14.80 -8.43
N GLU A 279 -7.84 16.03 -8.67
CA GLU A 279 -6.71 16.60 -7.94
C GLU A 279 -7.03 16.75 -6.45
N ARG A 280 -8.21 17.30 -6.12
CA ARG A 280 -8.70 17.44 -4.74
C ARG A 280 -8.90 16.08 -4.07
N ARG A 281 -9.19 15.02 -4.83
CA ARG A 281 -9.36 13.66 -4.28
C ARG A 281 -8.03 12.95 -4.04
N LEU A 282 -7.01 13.17 -4.88
CA LEU A 282 -5.67 12.60 -4.69
C LEU A 282 -4.88 13.34 -3.60
N TRP A 283 -4.99 14.67 -3.59
CA TRP A 283 -4.40 15.54 -2.59
C TRP A 283 -5.50 16.45 -2.05
N PRO A 284 -6.36 15.94 -1.15
CA PRO A 284 -7.21 16.82 -0.37
C PRO A 284 -6.27 17.82 0.31
N LYS A 285 -6.40 19.10 -0.07
CA LYS A 285 -5.78 20.17 0.72
C LYS A 285 -6.23 19.92 2.15
N ASP A 286 -5.32 20.04 3.11
CA ASP A 286 -5.70 20.04 4.52
C ASP A 286 -6.98 20.87 4.68
N ALA A 287 -7.91 20.40 5.50
CA ALA A 287 -8.98 21.25 6.03
C ALA A 287 -8.38 22.29 7.00
N ALA A 288 -7.35 23.01 6.54
CA ALA A 288 -6.71 24.16 7.11
C ALA A 288 -6.31 25.02 5.90
N THR A 289 -6.80 26.26 5.91
CA THR A 289 -6.50 27.37 4.98
C THR A 289 -7.17 27.36 3.59
N SER A 290 -8.49 27.59 3.56
CA SER A 290 -9.05 28.65 2.71
C SER A 290 -10.44 29.08 3.22
N THR A 291 -10.47 30.17 3.96
CA THR A 291 -11.65 31.01 4.15
C THR A 291 -12.05 31.57 2.78
N THR A 292 -13.18 31.13 2.27
CA THR A 292 -13.92 31.89 1.25
C THR A 292 -15.37 31.92 1.72
N SER A 293 -15.72 33.03 2.32
CA SER A 293 -17.07 33.38 2.76
C SER A 293 -17.99 33.47 1.55
N VAL A 294 -18.82 32.46 1.34
CA VAL A 294 -20.08 32.61 0.61
C VAL A 294 -21.16 32.80 1.67
N THR A 295 -21.57 34.05 1.85
CA THR A 295 -22.73 34.39 2.67
C THR A 295 -23.98 33.98 1.91
N THR A 296 -24.63 32.91 2.34
CA THR A 296 -26.04 32.66 2.01
C THR A 296 -26.79 32.53 3.31
N THR A 297 -27.53 33.57 3.64
CA THR A 297 -28.40 33.68 4.80
C THR A 297 -29.61 32.76 4.63
N LEU A 298 -29.76 31.77 5.53
CA LEU A 298 -31.04 31.19 5.89
C LEU A 298 -31.16 31.04 7.41
N PRO A 299 -32.38 31.21 7.97
CA PRO A 299 -32.58 31.51 9.38
C PRO A 299 -32.83 30.25 10.21
N SER A 300 -32.09 30.13 11.31
CA SER A 300 -32.48 29.61 12.64
C SER A 300 -31.24 29.02 13.30
N GLY A 301 -30.88 29.61 14.43
CA GLY A 301 -29.55 29.51 15.00
C GLY A 301 -29.18 28.12 15.52
N THR A 302 -27.96 27.70 15.24
CA THR A 302 -27.06 27.04 16.19
C THR A 302 -25.63 27.23 15.67
N THR A 303 -24.86 28.07 16.36
CA THR A 303 -23.44 28.31 16.08
C THR A 303 -22.62 27.15 16.66
N ILE A 304 -21.93 26.38 15.83
CA ILE A 304 -20.90 25.43 16.29
C ILE A 304 -19.56 26.18 16.31
N ILE A 305 -19.03 26.44 17.51
CA ILE A 305 -17.70 27.01 17.73
C ILE A 305 -16.69 25.86 17.78
N SER A 306 -15.82 25.74 16.78
CA SER A 306 -14.63 24.89 16.83
C SER A 306 -13.48 25.64 17.49
N ASN A 307 -13.29 25.44 18.80
CA ASN A 307 -12.13 25.99 19.51
C ASN A 307 -11.03 24.93 19.64
N THR A 308 -9.99 25.07 18.83
CA THR A 308 -8.69 24.42 19.03
C THR A 308 -7.92 25.18 20.12
N LEU A 309 -7.80 24.61 21.32
CA LEU A 309 -7.06 25.24 22.42
C LEU A 309 -5.55 25.09 22.21
N LYS A 310 -4.84 26.22 22.13
CA LYS A 310 -3.38 26.30 22.28
C LYS A 310 -2.99 26.36 23.75
N LYS A 311 -1.80 25.84 24.01
CA LYS A 311 -1.09 25.65 25.28
C LYS A 311 -0.79 26.99 25.98
N THR A 312 -1.46 27.31 27.10
CA THR A 312 -0.93 28.08 28.24
C THR A 312 -1.89 27.98 29.44
N ASP A 313 -1.30 27.92 30.63
CA ASP A 313 -1.88 28.02 31.98
C ASP A 313 -2.55 26.77 32.58
N MET A 314 -1.76 26.05 33.39
CA MET A 314 -2.24 25.07 34.36
C MET A 314 -2.67 25.76 35.65
N PRO A 315 -3.94 25.67 36.08
CA PRO A 315 -4.32 25.94 37.45
C PRO A 315 -4.09 24.69 38.31
N LYS A 316 -3.27 24.84 39.35
CA LYS A 316 -3.21 23.94 40.49
C LYS A 316 -4.44 24.16 41.37
N THR A 317 -5.42 23.27 41.32
CA THR A 317 -6.24 22.82 42.47
C THR A 317 -7.13 21.65 42.07
N ALA A 318 -7.24 20.67 42.97
CA ALA A 318 -7.83 19.36 42.75
C ALA A 318 -9.32 19.42 42.40
N ASN A 319 -9.67 19.13 41.14
CA ASN A 319 -11.03 18.77 40.74
C ASN A 319 -11.09 17.24 40.66
N LYS A 320 -11.94 16.59 41.46
CA LYS A 320 -12.10 15.13 41.44
C LYS A 320 -12.38 14.69 40.02
N SER A 321 -11.50 13.85 39.46
CA SER A 321 -11.67 13.27 38.14
C SER A 321 -13.08 12.67 38.01
N ASN A 322 -13.90 13.23 37.13
CA ASN A 322 -15.22 12.70 36.75
C ASN A 322 -15.10 11.55 35.73
N THR A 323 -13.95 10.88 35.73
CA THR A 323 -13.58 9.80 34.81
C THR A 323 -13.06 8.62 35.60
N THR A 324 -13.41 7.40 35.19
CA THR A 324 -12.80 6.15 35.71
C THR A 324 -12.05 5.46 34.57
N VAL A 325 -10.83 5.00 34.83
CA VAL A 325 -10.13 4.09 33.91
C VAL A 325 -10.71 2.69 34.06
N ILE A 326 -11.23 2.13 32.98
CA ILE A 326 -11.64 0.73 32.90
C ILE A 326 -10.49 -0.07 32.27
N TYR A 327 -9.72 -0.75 33.11
CA TYR A 327 -8.62 -1.60 32.68
C TYR A 327 -9.10 -3.03 32.44
N ILE A 328 -8.99 -3.54 31.21
CA ILE A 328 -9.37 -4.91 30.89
C ILE A 328 -8.13 -5.80 30.71
N SER A 329 -8.21 -7.03 31.20
CA SER A 329 -7.14 -8.02 31.04
C SER A 329 -7.64 -9.44 30.79
N SER A 330 -6.99 -10.12 29.86
CA SER A 330 -7.17 -11.54 29.57
C SER A 330 -6.28 -12.44 30.45
N ASN A 331 -5.31 -11.87 31.16
CA ASN A 331 -4.29 -12.59 31.93
C ASN A 331 -3.57 -13.68 31.12
N THR A 332 -3.31 -13.39 29.85
CA THR A 332 -2.64 -14.28 28.88
C THR A 332 -1.21 -13.86 28.59
N GLU A 333 -0.85 -12.63 28.92
CA GLU A 333 0.50 -12.12 28.69
C GLU A 333 1.47 -12.58 29.78
N LYS A 334 2.78 -12.37 29.55
CA LYS A 334 3.80 -12.65 30.57
C LYS A 334 3.51 -11.80 31.82
N PRO A 335 3.51 -12.39 33.04
CA PRO A 335 3.15 -11.65 34.27
C PRO A 335 3.97 -10.38 34.52
N GLU A 336 5.27 -10.42 34.24
CA GLU A 336 6.19 -9.29 34.37
C GLU A 336 5.85 -8.17 33.38
N PHE A 337 5.55 -8.52 32.13
CA PHE A 337 5.11 -7.55 31.12
C PHE A 337 3.81 -6.86 31.53
N GLU A 338 2.79 -7.60 31.98
CA GLU A 338 1.54 -6.98 32.45
C GLU A 338 1.77 -6.10 33.69
N GLN A 339 2.71 -6.47 34.57
CA GLN A 339 3.09 -5.66 35.72
C GLN A 339 3.69 -4.33 35.29
N ASN A 340 4.55 -4.34 34.27
CA ASN A 340 5.13 -3.13 33.68
C ASN A 340 4.06 -2.25 32.99
N VAL A 341 3.12 -2.86 32.27
CA VAL A 341 1.96 -2.14 31.69
C VAL A 341 1.15 -1.44 32.77
N ARG A 342 0.82 -2.15 33.87
CA ARG A 342 0.08 -1.57 35.00
C ARG A 342 0.84 -0.45 35.70
N LYS A 343 2.16 -0.58 35.83
CA LYS A 343 3.03 0.45 36.40
C LYS A 343 2.99 1.73 35.55
N LEU A 344 3.22 1.63 34.24
CA LEU A 344 3.13 2.76 33.32
C LEU A 344 1.74 3.40 33.31
N LEU A 345 0.69 2.58 33.31
CA LEU A 345 -0.68 3.09 33.35
C LEU A 345 -0.93 3.90 34.62
N ARG A 346 -0.49 3.41 35.79
CA ARG A 346 -0.64 4.13 37.06
C ARG A 346 0.17 5.43 37.08
N GLU A 347 1.39 5.40 36.56
CA GLU A 347 2.25 6.59 36.45
C GLU A 347 1.60 7.67 35.56
N ASN A 348 1.00 7.27 34.44
CA ASN A 348 0.48 8.21 33.44
C ASN A 348 -0.97 8.65 33.68
N CYS A 349 -1.81 7.87 34.37
CA CYS A 349 -3.20 8.25 34.65
C CYS A 349 -3.36 9.12 35.90
N GLY A 350 -2.31 9.34 36.67
CA GLY A 350 -2.36 10.11 37.91
C GLY A 350 -3.38 9.55 38.92
N ASP A 351 -4.19 10.44 39.50
CA ASP A 351 -5.17 10.11 40.54
C ASP A 351 -6.52 9.59 40.01
N ILE A 352 -6.64 9.34 38.71
CA ILE A 352 -7.88 8.83 38.12
C ILE A 352 -8.17 7.42 38.70
N PRO A 353 -9.38 7.18 39.24
CA PRO A 353 -9.71 5.88 39.79
C PRO A 353 -9.67 4.80 38.71
N ILE A 354 -9.15 3.62 39.08
CA ILE A 354 -9.03 2.46 38.18
C ILE A 354 -9.98 1.36 38.67
N ILE A 355 -10.80 0.86 37.75
CA ILE A 355 -11.51 -0.42 37.90
C ILE A 355 -10.89 -1.39 36.91
N SER A 356 -10.32 -2.48 37.42
CA SER A 356 -9.77 -3.53 36.58
C SER A 356 -10.74 -4.70 36.45
N VAL A 357 -10.87 -5.27 35.26
CA VAL A 357 -11.69 -6.45 35.00
C VAL A 357 -10.83 -7.50 34.32
N SER A 358 -10.69 -8.66 34.96
CA SER A 358 -9.65 -9.64 34.60
C SER A 358 -10.12 -11.08 34.78
N ARG A 359 -9.51 -12.03 34.08
CA ARG A 359 -9.86 -13.48 34.21
C ARG A 359 -9.39 -14.08 35.54
N LYS A 360 -8.32 -13.54 36.11
CA LYS A 360 -7.76 -13.90 37.42
C LYS A 360 -7.73 -12.67 38.33
N PRO A 361 -7.79 -12.84 39.67
CA PRO A 361 -7.61 -11.71 40.59
C PRO A 361 -6.28 -11.00 40.37
N ILE A 362 -6.30 -9.66 40.30
CA ILE A 362 -5.10 -8.83 40.22
C ILE A 362 -5.15 -7.66 41.20
N LYS A 363 -3.99 -7.26 41.75
CA LYS A 363 -3.87 -6.10 42.64
C LYS A 363 -3.70 -4.81 41.83
N PHE A 364 -4.78 -4.30 41.26
CA PHE A 364 -4.75 -3.09 40.44
C PHE A 364 -6.08 -2.33 40.45
N GLY A 365 -6.15 -1.21 41.17
CA GLY A 365 -7.41 -0.51 41.40
C GLY A 365 -8.44 -1.39 42.12
N LYS A 366 -9.72 -1.16 41.85
CA LYS A 366 -10.79 -2.08 42.26
C LYS A 366 -10.90 -3.19 41.21
N ASN A 367 -10.49 -4.41 41.56
CA ASN A 367 -10.53 -5.53 40.65
C ASN A 367 -11.88 -6.28 40.67
N ILE A 368 -12.35 -6.67 39.49
CA ILE A 368 -13.48 -7.56 39.27
C ILE A 368 -12.95 -8.76 38.48
N SER A 369 -12.83 -9.91 39.14
CA SER A 369 -12.43 -11.13 38.46
C SER A 369 -13.65 -11.81 37.84
N VAL A 370 -13.59 -12.11 36.54
CA VAL A 370 -14.66 -12.80 35.79
C VAL A 370 -14.44 -14.31 35.69
N GLY A 371 -13.37 -14.82 36.27
CA GLY A 371 -13.02 -16.24 36.26
C GLY A 371 -12.55 -16.73 34.89
N ASN A 372 -12.54 -18.06 34.74
CA ASN A 372 -12.04 -18.73 33.55
C ASN A 372 -13.05 -18.67 32.38
N VAL A 373 -13.13 -17.52 31.74
CA VAL A 373 -13.95 -17.28 30.54
C VAL A 373 -13.12 -17.39 29.26
N PRO A 374 -13.72 -17.65 28.08
CA PRO A 374 -12.99 -17.72 26.81
C PRO A 374 -12.25 -16.43 26.47
N VAL A 375 -11.12 -16.53 25.76
CA VAL A 375 -10.36 -15.38 25.27
C VAL A 375 -10.86 -15.05 23.87
N CYS A 376 -11.76 -14.07 23.76
CA CYS A 376 -12.37 -13.63 22.50
C CYS A 376 -12.88 -12.18 22.63
N GLU A 377 -13.22 -11.54 21.51
CA GLU A 377 -13.66 -10.13 21.50
C GLU A 377 -14.96 -9.92 22.30
N SER A 378 -15.90 -10.87 22.26
CA SER A 378 -17.13 -10.79 23.06
C SER A 378 -16.87 -10.86 24.58
N THR A 379 -15.80 -11.54 25.00
CA THR A 379 -15.34 -11.51 26.40
C THR A 379 -14.78 -10.14 26.77
N ASN A 380 -13.92 -9.54 25.92
CA ASN A 380 -13.38 -8.21 26.18
C ASN A 380 -14.50 -7.17 26.32
N LEU A 381 -15.53 -7.27 25.46
CA LEU A 381 -16.70 -6.41 25.52
C LEU A 381 -17.51 -6.57 26.82
N ARG A 382 -17.68 -7.81 27.29
CA ARG A 382 -18.35 -8.11 28.57
C ARG A 382 -17.53 -7.64 29.76
N GLN A 383 -16.20 -7.77 29.71
CA GLN A 383 -15.32 -7.25 30.74
C GLN A 383 -15.42 -5.72 30.82
N LEU A 384 -15.39 -5.03 29.68
CA LEU A 384 -15.63 -3.59 29.61
C LEU A 384 -16.99 -3.21 30.22
N LEU A 385 -18.06 -3.92 29.85
CA LEU A 385 -19.40 -3.68 30.42
C LEU A 385 -19.40 -3.80 31.95
N ARG A 386 -18.78 -4.85 32.51
CA ARG A 386 -18.69 -5.03 33.97
C ARG A 386 -17.95 -3.89 34.66
N GLY A 387 -16.88 -3.39 34.03
CA GLY A 387 -16.14 -2.24 34.54
C GLY A 387 -16.98 -0.96 34.51
N LEU A 388 -17.66 -0.71 33.39
CA LEU A 388 -18.56 0.44 33.22
C LEU A 388 -19.74 0.41 34.20
N GLU A 389 -20.34 -0.76 34.45
CA GLU A 389 -21.42 -0.91 35.43
C GLU A 389 -20.94 -0.66 36.87
N ALA A 390 -19.69 -1.01 37.18
CA ALA A 390 -19.11 -0.80 38.49
C ALA A 390 -18.60 0.64 38.73
N ALA A 391 -18.28 1.37 37.65
CA ALA A 391 -17.85 2.76 37.72
C ALA A 391 -18.99 3.68 38.15
N LYS A 392 -18.67 4.66 39.00
CA LYS A 392 -19.63 5.64 39.51
C LYS A 392 -19.50 7.02 38.86
N THR A 393 -18.41 7.27 38.15
CA THR A 393 -18.16 8.53 37.45
C THR A 393 -19.07 8.69 36.23
N GLU A 394 -19.19 9.92 35.74
CA GLU A 394 -19.97 10.20 34.53
C GLU A 394 -19.30 9.64 33.28
N TYR A 395 -17.97 9.76 33.19
CA TYR A 395 -17.19 9.30 32.06
C TYR A 395 -16.35 8.08 32.40
N ALA A 396 -16.00 7.33 31.36
CA ALA A 396 -15.08 6.21 31.45
C ALA A 396 -14.11 6.24 30.26
N ILE A 397 -12.86 5.84 30.53
CA ILE A 397 -11.81 5.70 29.52
C ILE A 397 -11.23 4.29 29.60
N ILE A 398 -11.05 3.63 28.46
CA ILE A 398 -10.60 2.23 28.42
C ILE A 398 -9.07 2.13 28.43
N ALA A 399 -8.54 1.12 29.10
CA ALA A 399 -7.15 0.70 29.01
C ALA A 399 -7.04 -0.83 28.90
N LYS A 400 -6.01 -1.36 28.24
CA LYS A 400 -5.82 -2.80 28.04
C LYS A 400 -4.42 -3.29 28.43
N ASP A 401 -4.33 -4.56 28.79
CA ASP A 401 -3.13 -5.28 29.24
C ASP A 401 -1.98 -5.40 28.23
N ASP A 402 -2.20 -5.11 26.94
CA ASP A 402 -1.17 -5.03 25.89
C ASP A 402 -1.01 -3.61 25.31
N PHE A 403 -1.31 -2.57 26.10
CA PHE A 403 -1.19 -1.17 25.70
C PHE A 403 -0.46 -0.31 26.75
N ALA A 404 0.26 0.72 26.28
CA ALA A 404 0.74 1.83 27.10
C ALA A 404 0.16 3.16 26.59
N TYR A 405 -0.18 4.03 27.52
CA TYR A 405 -0.93 5.26 27.27
C TYR A 405 -0.15 6.45 27.80
N PRO A 406 0.04 7.54 27.03
CA PRO A 406 0.70 8.74 27.51
C PRO A 406 -0.24 9.54 28.43
N PRO A 407 0.25 10.45 29.29
CA PRO A 407 -0.60 11.24 30.19
C PRO A 407 -1.72 11.99 29.48
N GLU A 408 -1.47 12.52 28.27
CA GLU A 408 -2.43 13.29 27.47
C GLU A 408 -3.64 12.45 27.01
N TYR A 409 -3.51 11.12 26.96
CA TYR A 409 -4.65 10.24 26.70
C TYR A 409 -5.75 10.40 27.75
N PHE A 410 -5.38 10.68 29.00
CA PHE A 410 -6.30 10.80 30.13
C PHE A 410 -6.84 12.22 30.35
N ALA A 411 -6.44 13.18 29.52
CA ALA A 411 -6.78 14.59 29.71
C ALA A 411 -8.09 15.02 29.02
N LEU A 412 -8.70 14.15 28.21
CA LEU A 412 -9.93 14.50 27.49
C LEU A 412 -11.09 14.74 28.47
N THR A 413 -11.78 15.86 28.29
CA THR A 413 -13.15 16.05 28.79
C THR A 413 -14.10 15.92 27.60
N PRO A 414 -14.96 14.88 27.54
CA PRO A 414 -15.85 14.67 26.40
C PRO A 414 -16.77 15.88 26.16
N PRO A 415 -16.87 16.40 24.94
CA PRO A 415 -17.71 17.57 24.65
C PRO A 415 -19.21 17.29 24.70
N SER A 416 -19.64 16.03 24.58
CA SER A 416 -21.04 15.62 24.75
C SER A 416 -21.18 14.22 25.36
N ASN A 417 -22.41 13.89 25.76
CA ASN A 417 -22.76 12.67 26.49
C ASN A 417 -23.35 11.55 25.63
N ASP A 418 -23.49 11.77 24.33
CA ASP A 418 -24.17 10.93 23.34
C ASP A 418 -23.21 10.27 22.34
N HIS A 419 -21.90 10.36 22.59
CA HIS A 419 -20.87 9.80 21.73
C HIS A 419 -19.72 9.16 22.50
N LEU A 420 -18.97 8.33 21.78
CA LEU A 420 -17.62 7.94 22.17
C LEU A 420 -16.60 8.66 21.31
N TYR A 421 -15.52 9.08 21.94
CA TYR A 421 -14.39 9.72 21.32
C TYR A 421 -13.26 8.71 21.19
N ARG A 422 -12.34 8.93 20.25
CA ARG A 422 -11.22 8.02 19.98
C ARG A 422 -9.88 8.74 19.98
N TYR A 423 -8.85 8.09 20.52
CA TYR A 423 -7.50 8.61 20.40
C TYR A 423 -6.89 8.21 19.05
N GLU A 424 -6.41 9.17 18.26
CA GLU A 424 -5.94 8.86 16.89
C GLU A 424 -4.49 8.41 16.79
N ASN A 425 -3.60 8.99 17.60
CA ASN A 425 -2.16 8.74 17.52
C ASN A 425 -1.81 7.41 18.19
N ILE A 426 -2.03 6.31 17.48
CA ILE A 426 -1.77 4.94 17.97
C ILE A 426 -0.66 4.30 17.15
N TRP A 427 0.27 3.61 17.81
CA TRP A 427 1.38 2.89 17.19
C TRP A 427 1.50 1.48 17.77
N ALA A 428 1.95 0.51 16.97
CA ALA A 428 2.32 -0.83 17.39
C ALA A 428 3.83 -0.89 17.64
N LEU A 429 4.25 -1.50 18.75
CA LEU A 429 5.67 -1.75 19.01
C LEU A 429 6.10 -3.10 18.43
N GLY A 430 7.08 -3.08 17.53
CA GLY A 430 7.82 -4.24 17.01
C GLY A 430 9.34 -4.05 17.17
N ASP A 431 10.11 -4.25 16.10
CA ASP A 431 11.51 -3.78 15.98
C ASP A 431 11.60 -2.24 15.94
N LYS A 432 10.53 -1.62 15.45
CA LYS A 432 10.29 -0.17 15.36
C LYS A 432 8.86 0.12 15.83
N PHE A 433 8.50 1.39 15.89
CA PHE A 433 7.11 1.81 16.02
C PHE A 433 6.43 1.80 14.66
N TRP A 434 5.28 1.14 14.55
CA TRP A 434 4.48 1.05 13.34
C TRP A 434 3.13 1.72 13.54
N GLN A 435 2.79 2.78 12.79
CA GLN A 435 1.55 3.50 13.05
C GLN A 435 0.34 2.60 12.84
N LYS A 436 -0.67 2.70 13.70
CA LYS A 436 -1.92 1.95 13.63
C LYS A 436 -3.06 2.81 13.13
N GLY A 437 -4.13 2.14 12.71
CA GLY A 437 -5.44 2.77 12.59
C GLY A 437 -6.03 3.06 13.97
N TYR A 438 -7.35 3.23 14.02
CA TYR A 438 -8.04 3.32 15.30
C TYR A 438 -7.92 2.00 16.10
N SER A 439 -8.21 2.06 17.40
CA SER A 439 -8.31 0.91 18.28
C SER A 439 -9.50 1.11 19.20
N GLU A 440 -10.32 0.07 19.41
CA GLU A 440 -11.39 0.08 20.41
C GLU A 440 -10.85 0.18 21.84
N TYR A 441 -9.56 -0.12 22.02
CA TYR A 441 -8.85 -0.02 23.30
C TYR A 441 -8.19 1.35 23.53
N ALA A 442 -8.58 2.38 22.76
CA ALA A 442 -8.11 3.75 22.88
C ALA A 442 -9.28 4.73 22.71
N GLN A 443 -10.24 4.67 23.64
CA GLN A 443 -11.54 5.35 23.55
C GLN A 443 -12.01 5.86 24.92
N MET A 444 -12.84 6.90 24.90
CA MET A 444 -13.48 7.49 26.07
C MET A 444 -14.90 7.94 25.73
N GLY A 445 -15.80 7.94 26.71
CA GLY A 445 -17.09 8.59 26.55
C GLY A 445 -17.96 8.51 27.79
N ASN A 446 -19.21 8.96 27.66
CA ASN A 446 -20.18 8.87 28.73
C ASN A 446 -20.47 7.41 29.09
N ARG A 447 -20.35 7.09 30.38
CA ARG A 447 -20.47 5.73 30.90
C ARG A 447 -21.84 5.11 30.60
N LYS A 448 -22.93 5.87 30.77
CA LYS A 448 -24.30 5.36 30.56
C LYS A 448 -24.59 5.10 29.09
N TYR A 449 -24.18 6.04 28.22
CA TYR A 449 -24.28 5.87 26.78
C TYR A 449 -23.51 4.64 26.31
N TRP A 450 -22.27 4.48 26.77
CA TRP A 450 -21.44 3.32 26.42
C TRP A 450 -22.07 2.00 26.88
N ILE A 451 -22.61 1.94 28.10
CA ILE A 451 -23.37 0.77 28.59
C ILE A 451 -24.54 0.44 27.66
N GLY A 452 -25.28 1.44 27.19
CA GLY A 452 -26.40 1.27 26.27
C GLY A 452 -25.99 0.60 24.96
N LEU A 453 -24.92 1.10 24.33
CA LEU A 453 -24.37 0.53 23.10
C LEU A 453 -23.97 -0.94 23.27
N ILE A 454 -23.23 -1.24 24.34
CA ILE A 454 -22.75 -2.59 24.60
C ILE A 454 -23.92 -3.54 24.90
N LYS A 455 -24.90 -3.12 25.72
CA LYS A 455 -26.09 -3.95 26.01
C LYS A 455 -26.91 -4.23 24.76
N ASN A 456 -27.04 -3.26 23.86
CA ASN A 456 -27.73 -3.45 22.59
C ASN A 456 -27.01 -4.49 21.71
N ALA A 457 -25.69 -4.39 21.58
CA ALA A 457 -24.91 -5.35 20.80
C ALA A 457 -24.89 -6.77 21.37
N LEU A 458 -25.09 -6.90 22.68
CA LEU A 458 -25.16 -8.18 23.39
C LEU A 458 -26.60 -8.69 23.55
N LYS A 459 -27.60 -8.00 22.98
CA LYS A 459 -29.02 -8.36 23.11
C LYS A 459 -29.25 -9.79 22.59
N GLY A 460 -29.92 -10.61 23.41
CA GLY A 460 -30.17 -12.02 23.09
C GLY A 460 -28.99 -12.96 23.40
N HIS A 461 -27.80 -12.47 23.73
CA HIS A 461 -26.63 -13.28 24.00
C HIS A 461 -26.24 -13.26 25.49
N ARG A 462 -26.58 -14.32 26.23
CA ARG A 462 -26.23 -14.51 27.65
C ARG A 462 -24.94 -15.32 27.82
N GLY A 463 -24.32 -15.21 28.99
CA GLY A 463 -23.11 -15.98 29.33
C GLY A 463 -21.84 -15.52 28.59
N TRP A 464 -20.78 -16.33 28.67
CA TRP A 464 -19.43 -15.98 28.17
C TRP A 464 -19.03 -16.71 26.88
N ASN A 465 -20.00 -17.34 26.21
CA ASN A 465 -19.74 -18.01 24.94
C ASN A 465 -19.29 -17.00 23.87
N GLU A 466 -18.41 -17.44 22.98
CA GLU A 466 -17.97 -16.62 21.85
C GLU A 466 -19.13 -16.33 20.91
N ILE A 467 -19.27 -15.06 20.53
CA ILE A 467 -20.28 -14.61 19.58
C ILE A 467 -19.64 -13.62 18.60
N ALA A 468 -20.21 -13.52 17.41
CA ALA A 468 -19.89 -12.43 16.51
C ALA A 468 -20.40 -11.12 17.15
N VAL A 469 -19.48 -10.18 17.36
CA VAL A 469 -19.82 -8.86 17.90
C VAL A 469 -19.98 -7.90 16.73
N PRO A 470 -21.11 -7.17 16.63
CA PRO A 470 -21.24 -6.13 15.60
C PRO A 470 -20.21 -5.03 15.84
N ILE A 471 -19.85 -4.31 14.78
CA ILE A 471 -19.06 -3.10 14.91
C ILE A 471 -19.88 -2.12 15.77
N LEU A 472 -19.38 -1.83 16.96
CA LEU A 472 -20.07 -0.94 17.90
C LEU A 472 -19.93 0.53 17.52
N PHE A 473 -18.97 0.83 16.65
CA PHE A 473 -18.49 2.19 16.40
C PHE A 473 -18.19 2.40 14.92
N ASP A 474 -18.84 3.39 14.30
CA ASP A 474 -18.61 3.70 12.89
C ASP A 474 -17.20 4.29 12.69
N PRO A 475 -16.30 3.66 11.93
CA PRO A 475 -14.96 4.18 11.65
C PRO A 475 -14.93 5.56 10.98
N SER A 476 -16.05 6.00 10.39
CA SER A 476 -16.17 7.24 9.63
C SER A 476 -16.59 8.46 10.45
N GLU A 477 -17.05 8.29 11.70
CA GLU A 477 -17.43 9.41 12.58
C GLU A 477 -16.19 10.22 13.00
N PRO A 478 -16.16 11.55 12.79
CA PRO A 478 -15.01 12.41 13.04
C PRO A 478 -14.84 12.79 14.52
N LEU A 479 -15.16 11.88 15.44
CA LEU A 479 -15.18 12.12 16.88
C LEU A 479 -13.91 11.56 17.53
N SER A 480 -12.87 12.39 17.53
CA SER A 480 -11.54 11.99 17.99
C SER A 480 -10.80 13.08 18.77
N TRP A 481 -9.80 12.66 19.54
CA TRP A 481 -8.80 13.54 20.14
C TRP A 481 -7.40 12.97 19.92
N THR A 482 -6.38 13.82 20.00
CA THR A 482 -5.01 13.42 19.73
C THR A 482 -4.02 14.33 20.42
N SER A 483 -2.78 13.88 20.56
CA SER A 483 -1.62 14.70 20.95
C SER A 483 -0.36 14.17 20.25
N ASP A 484 0.77 14.87 20.42
CA ASP A 484 2.07 14.45 19.89
C ASP A 484 2.53 13.08 20.44
N ASN A 485 2.03 12.72 21.63
CA ASN A 485 2.42 11.49 22.32
C ASN A 485 1.50 10.33 21.94
N ALA A 486 2.08 9.22 21.51
CA ALA A 486 1.32 8.10 20.98
C ALA A 486 0.77 7.17 22.08
N VAL A 487 -0.37 6.53 21.83
CA VAL A 487 -0.74 5.28 22.51
C VAL A 487 0.00 4.13 21.84
N ILE A 488 0.63 3.24 22.63
CA ILE A 488 1.43 2.13 22.13
C ILE A 488 0.69 0.82 22.36
N ASN A 489 0.48 0.03 21.31
CA ASN A 489 0.05 -1.37 21.41
C ASN A 489 1.26 -2.28 21.30
N PHE A 490 1.51 -3.07 22.34
CA PHE A 490 2.53 -4.11 22.33
C PHE A 490 2.00 -5.34 21.62
N LYS A 491 2.81 -5.93 20.74
CA LYS A 491 2.49 -7.20 20.10
C LYS A 491 3.34 -8.31 20.67
N SER A 492 2.73 -9.08 21.57
CA SER A 492 3.25 -10.37 22.01
C SER A 492 2.75 -11.50 21.10
N THR A 493 3.33 -12.68 21.24
CA THR A 493 2.83 -13.92 20.61
C THR A 493 1.56 -14.46 21.28
N SER A 494 1.16 -13.91 22.42
CA SER A 494 0.05 -14.37 23.28
C SER A 494 -1.27 -13.61 23.07
N GLY A 495 -1.26 -12.50 22.33
CA GLY A 495 -2.46 -11.70 22.07
C GLY A 495 -3.42 -12.33 21.04
N LEU A 496 -4.71 -11.98 21.14
CA LEU A 496 -5.80 -12.44 20.25
C LEU A 496 -5.51 -12.30 18.75
N ARG A 497 -4.79 -11.24 18.36
CA ARG A 497 -4.35 -11.01 16.98
C ARG A 497 -2.84 -10.90 16.93
N LYS A 498 -2.21 -11.92 16.33
CA LYS A 498 -0.76 -12.04 16.14
C LYS A 498 -0.14 -10.93 15.31
N PHE A 499 -0.89 -10.35 14.35
CA PHE A 499 -0.41 -9.28 13.49
C PHE A 499 -1.28 -8.00 13.65
N PRO A 500 -0.69 -6.83 13.95
CA PRO A 500 -1.44 -5.58 14.05
C PRO A 500 -1.88 -5.09 12.66
N THR A 501 -3.10 -4.56 12.57
CA THR A 501 -3.47 -3.66 11.47
C THR A 501 -2.71 -2.34 11.64
N VAL A 502 -1.69 -2.14 10.82
CA VAL A 502 -0.87 -0.92 10.79
C VAL A 502 -1.26 -0.05 9.58
N ARG A 503 -1.28 1.27 9.75
CA ARG A 503 -1.39 2.24 8.66
C ARG A 503 -0.09 2.20 7.86
N ARG A 504 -0.15 1.58 6.68
CA ARG A 504 1.02 1.36 5.82
C ARG A 504 1.51 2.63 5.12
N ASN A 505 0.80 3.74 5.29
CA ASN A 505 1.09 5.05 4.69
C ASN A 505 2.03 5.91 5.55
N PHE A 506 2.40 5.40 6.73
CA PHE A 506 3.32 6.07 7.65
C PHE A 506 4.55 5.21 7.85
N LEU A 507 5.73 5.80 7.64
CA LEU A 507 6.99 5.11 7.83
C LEU A 507 7.16 4.67 9.29
N PRO A 508 7.67 3.45 9.55
CA PRO A 508 7.95 3.03 10.90
C PRO A 508 9.04 3.92 11.51
N LYS A 509 8.81 4.37 12.74
CA LYS A 509 9.73 5.25 13.46
C LYS A 509 10.60 4.45 14.41
N ARG A 510 11.89 4.78 14.49
CA ARG A 510 12.81 4.17 15.47
C ARG A 510 12.63 4.74 16.88
N ALA A 511 12.10 5.96 16.98
CA ALA A 511 11.80 6.63 18.23
C ALA A 511 10.50 7.42 18.13
N LEU A 512 9.84 7.62 19.27
CA LEU A 512 8.69 8.52 19.41
C LEU A 512 8.97 9.55 20.52
N PRO A 513 8.40 10.77 20.45
CA PRO A 513 8.74 11.88 21.35
C PRO A 513 8.70 11.54 22.85
N PHE A 514 7.66 10.84 23.31
CA PHE A 514 7.49 10.46 24.71
C PHE A 514 8.08 9.09 25.07
N TRP A 515 8.15 8.17 24.09
CA TRP A 515 8.49 6.77 24.35
C TRP A 515 9.95 6.43 24.11
N GLY A 516 10.75 7.36 23.58
CA GLY A 516 12.14 7.12 23.24
C GLY A 516 12.28 6.08 22.14
N HIS A 517 13.39 5.33 22.15
CA HIS A 517 13.67 4.33 21.13
C HIS A 517 12.85 3.03 21.29
N ALA A 518 12.45 2.43 20.18
CA ALA A 518 11.62 1.23 20.15
C ALA A 518 12.27 0.04 20.89
N LEU A 519 13.57 -0.19 20.68
CA LEU A 519 14.31 -1.27 21.32
C LEU A 519 14.42 -1.06 22.84
N GLU A 520 14.70 0.17 23.27
CA GLU A 520 14.79 0.53 24.69
C GLU A 520 13.45 0.34 25.40
N LEU A 521 12.35 0.80 24.78
CA LEU A 521 11.01 0.56 25.31
C LEU A 521 10.70 -0.94 25.37
N LYS A 522 11.06 -1.70 24.33
CA LYS A 522 10.84 -3.15 24.28
C LYS A 522 11.58 -3.87 25.42
N MET A 523 12.83 -3.50 25.68
CA MET A 523 13.61 -3.99 26.82
C MET A 523 12.99 -3.57 28.17
N LYS A 524 12.63 -2.30 28.33
CA LYS A 524 11.96 -1.78 29.56
C LYS A 524 10.67 -2.54 29.89
N MET A 525 9.98 -3.03 28.87
CA MET A 525 8.75 -3.81 29.03
C MET A 525 8.99 -5.32 29.27
N GLY A 526 10.24 -5.81 29.25
CA GLY A 526 10.54 -7.23 29.41
C GLY A 526 10.23 -8.07 28.16
N LEU A 527 10.26 -7.44 26.98
CA LEU A 527 9.98 -8.06 25.68
C LEU A 527 11.23 -8.21 24.79
N GLY A 528 12.41 -7.84 25.32
CA GLY A 528 13.71 -7.83 24.64
C GLY A 528 14.16 -9.19 24.11
#